data_AF-A0A1G5RGV1-F1
#
_entry.id   AF-A0A1G5RGV1-F1
#
_cell.length_a   1.000
_cell.length_b   1.000
_cell.length_c   1.000
_cell.angle_alpha   90.00
_cell.angle_beta   90.00
_cell.angle_gamma   90.00
#
_symmetry.space_group_name_H-M   'P 1'
#
loop_
_entity.id
_entity.type
_entity.pdbx_description
1 polymer ?
#
loop_
_entity_poly.entity_id
_entity_poly.type
_entity_poly.pdbx_seq_one_letter_code
_entity_poly.pdbx_strand_id
1 'polypeptide(L)'
;MRKQQDTPVTKHTVLIGGVADMWEKMYWDVDHFCDLQRTYPEEKQPLVFSAINACISSKSLEDWTKSAWMKAARSAGETPSGEDFQERLTAAIPIQDLCADIANTSKHASYRDSRHPDGHLNLKWDDGAEIQPACQMLLRSGDGSQVLLLSDLDKLPRQWWRFLRSLELVDGEQPTPVWLQKKLSRIFGGAD
;
A
#
# COMPACT_ATOMS: atom_id res chain seq x y z
N MET A 1 -14.26 -42.43 11.46
CA MET A 1 -14.23 -41.20 10.65
C MET A 1 -15.39 -40.30 11.06
N ARG A 2 -15.14 -39.15 11.71
CA ARG A 2 -16.19 -38.15 11.97
C ARG A 2 -16.44 -37.39 10.65
N LYS A 3 -17.70 -37.38 10.18
CA LYS A 3 -18.11 -36.50 9.09
C LYS A 3 -17.97 -35.06 9.57
N GLN A 4 -17.07 -34.29 8.94
CA GLN A 4 -17.06 -32.84 9.08
C GLN A 4 -18.43 -32.34 8.64
N GLN A 5 -19.17 -31.71 9.55
CA GLN A 5 -20.41 -31.03 9.19
C GLN A 5 -20.03 -29.83 8.32
N ASP A 6 -20.49 -29.84 7.07
CA ASP A 6 -20.38 -28.71 6.14
C ASP A 6 -21.13 -27.53 6.75
N THR A 7 -20.39 -26.65 7.41
CA THR A 7 -20.94 -25.39 7.90
C THR A 7 -21.02 -24.46 6.69
N PRO A 8 -22.19 -23.89 6.36
CA PRO A 8 -22.32 -23.05 5.18
C PRO A 8 -21.37 -21.85 5.26
N VAL A 9 -20.69 -21.56 4.15
CA VAL A 9 -19.73 -20.46 4.06
C VAL A 9 -20.46 -19.13 4.25
N THR A 10 -20.16 -18.43 5.34
CA THR A 10 -20.64 -17.06 5.57
C THR A 10 -19.92 -16.11 4.60
N LYS A 11 -20.68 -15.41 3.76
CA LYS A 11 -20.16 -14.37 2.87
C LYS A 11 -20.16 -13.03 3.58
N HIS A 12 -19.04 -12.33 3.52
CA HIS A 12 -18.90 -10.98 4.06
C HIS A 12 -18.56 -10.00 2.94
N THR A 13 -19.20 -8.83 2.94
CA THR A 13 -18.84 -7.69 2.08
C THR A 13 -18.32 -6.58 2.98
N VAL A 14 -17.12 -6.09 2.68
CA VAL A 14 -16.52 -4.95 3.38
C VAL A 14 -16.77 -3.70 2.55
N LEU A 15 -17.31 -2.66 3.19
CA LEU A 15 -17.47 -1.34 2.61
C LEU A 15 -16.41 -0.42 3.20
N ILE A 16 -15.60 0.19 2.35
CA ILE A 16 -14.62 1.21 2.75
C ILE A 16 -15.38 2.54 2.82
N GLY A 17 -15.55 3.07 4.03
CA GLY A 17 -16.38 4.25 4.28
C GLY A 17 -15.58 5.53 4.50
N GLY A 18 -14.30 5.42 4.85
CA GLY A 18 -13.44 6.57 5.15
C GLY A 18 -11.95 6.33 4.92
N VAL A 19 -11.18 7.38 5.20
CA VAL A 19 -9.72 7.38 5.05
C VAL A 19 -9.05 6.36 5.97
N ALA A 20 -9.54 6.21 7.21
CA ALA A 20 -9.06 5.20 8.15
C ALA A 20 -9.30 3.76 7.64
N ASP A 21 -10.48 3.46 7.12
CA ASP A 21 -10.79 2.13 6.55
C ASP A 21 -9.91 1.83 5.32
N MET A 22 -9.69 2.85 4.48
CA MET A 22 -8.83 2.74 3.31
C MET A 22 -7.36 2.51 3.72
N TRP A 23 -6.93 3.14 4.83
CA TRP A 23 -5.62 2.86 5.44
C TRP A 23 -5.53 1.44 5.97
N GLU A 24 -6.55 0.91 6.64
CA GLU A 24 -6.55 -0.49 7.10
C GLU A 24 -6.45 -1.48 5.94
N LYS A 25 -7.10 -1.18 4.80
CA LYS A 25 -6.99 -1.99 3.59
C LYS A 25 -5.59 -1.93 2.98
N MET A 26 -4.98 -0.75 2.94
CA MET A 26 -3.58 -0.59 2.49
C MET A 26 -2.62 -1.35 3.42
N TYR A 27 -2.82 -1.25 4.74
CA TYR A 27 -2.05 -2.03 5.72
C TYR A 27 -2.15 -3.52 5.41
N TRP A 28 -3.38 -4.03 5.20
CA TRP A 28 -3.59 -5.45 4.92
C TRP A 28 -2.82 -5.93 3.69
N ASP A 29 -2.81 -5.17 2.59
CA ASP A 29 -2.04 -5.55 1.40
C ASP A 29 -0.54 -5.56 1.67
N VAL A 30 -0.03 -4.58 2.42
CA VAL A 30 1.39 -4.51 2.80
C VAL A 30 1.75 -5.71 3.69
N ASP A 31 0.95 -6.02 4.70
CA ASP A 31 1.16 -7.19 5.58
C ASP A 31 1.15 -8.49 4.77
N HIS A 32 0.20 -8.64 3.85
CA HIS A 32 0.12 -9.80 2.97
C HIS A 32 1.35 -9.93 2.06
N PHE A 33 1.80 -8.83 1.47
CA PHE A 33 3.03 -8.79 0.69
C PHE A 33 4.24 -9.21 1.54
N CYS A 34 4.42 -8.62 2.72
CA CYS A 34 5.53 -8.96 3.62
C CYS A 34 5.50 -10.42 4.07
N ASP A 35 4.31 -10.97 4.32
CA ASP A 35 4.15 -12.38 4.68
C ASP A 35 4.50 -13.32 3.53
N LEU A 36 4.06 -13.01 2.31
CA LEU A 36 4.45 -13.77 1.12
C LEU A 36 5.96 -13.70 0.91
N GLN A 37 6.58 -12.52 1.06
CA GLN A 37 8.02 -12.36 0.90
C GLN A 37 8.82 -13.19 1.90
N ARG A 38 8.32 -13.38 3.12
CA ARG A 38 8.97 -14.22 4.14
C ARG A 38 8.72 -15.70 3.92
N THR A 39 7.51 -16.07 3.50
CA THR A 39 7.06 -17.47 3.49
C THR A 39 7.36 -18.18 2.17
N TYR A 40 7.25 -17.45 1.06
CA TYR A 40 7.38 -17.97 -0.31
C TYR A 40 8.22 -17.00 -1.17
N PRO A 41 9.47 -16.68 -0.78
CA PRO A 41 10.32 -15.72 -1.49
C PRO A 41 10.60 -16.11 -2.95
N GLU A 42 10.50 -17.39 -3.30
CA GLU A 42 10.72 -17.91 -4.65
C GLU A 42 9.48 -17.79 -5.56
N GLU A 43 8.29 -17.54 -5.00
CA GLU A 43 7.04 -17.43 -5.77
C GLU A 43 6.89 -16.04 -6.41
N LYS A 44 7.66 -15.82 -7.48
CA LYS A 44 7.79 -14.52 -8.15
C LYS A 44 6.45 -13.88 -8.54
N GLN A 45 5.51 -14.66 -9.07
CA GLN A 45 4.22 -14.15 -9.55
C GLN A 45 3.31 -13.67 -8.40
N PRO A 46 3.02 -14.48 -7.36
CA PRO A 46 2.31 -14.01 -6.17
C PRO A 46 2.94 -12.78 -5.50
N LEU A 47 4.27 -12.73 -5.42
CA LEU A 47 4.98 -11.57 -4.86
C LEU A 47 4.75 -10.30 -5.68
N VAL A 48 4.82 -10.38 -7.02
CA VAL A 48 4.52 -9.23 -7.88
C VAL A 48 3.09 -8.75 -7.68
N PHE A 49 2.11 -9.66 -7.68
CA PHE A 49 0.71 -9.27 -7.58
C PHE A 49 0.38 -8.65 -6.23
N SER A 50 0.93 -9.18 -5.14
CA SER A 50 0.75 -8.60 -3.81
C SER A 50 1.41 -7.22 -3.69
N ALA A 51 2.61 -7.02 -4.24
CA ALA A 51 3.24 -5.71 -4.29
C ALA A 51 2.42 -4.69 -5.10
N ILE A 52 1.94 -5.08 -6.28
CA ILE A 52 1.05 -4.24 -7.12
C ILE A 52 -0.21 -3.84 -6.33
N ASN A 53 -0.83 -4.79 -5.62
CA ASN A 53 -2.01 -4.50 -4.80
C ASN A 53 -1.70 -3.47 -3.71
N ALA A 54 -0.57 -3.62 -3.00
CA ALA A 54 -0.13 -2.64 -2.00
C ALA A 54 0.04 -1.24 -2.61
N CYS A 55 0.68 -1.13 -3.77
CA CYS A 55 0.83 0.14 -4.49
C CYS A 55 -0.53 0.74 -4.92
N ILE A 56 -1.45 -0.07 -5.47
CA ILE A 56 -2.81 0.36 -5.85
C ILE A 56 -3.55 0.90 -4.63
N SER A 57 -3.45 0.21 -3.48
CA SER A 57 -4.09 0.65 -2.25
C SER A 57 -3.47 1.91 -1.69
N SER A 58 -2.15 2.07 -1.78
CA SER A 58 -1.46 3.31 -1.39
C SER A 58 -1.91 4.49 -2.26
N LYS A 59 -2.00 4.30 -3.58
CA LYS A 59 -2.53 5.33 -4.51
C LYS A 59 -4.00 5.65 -4.25
N SER A 60 -4.81 4.63 -3.95
CA SER A 60 -6.22 4.82 -3.59
C SER A 60 -6.35 5.61 -2.27
N LEU A 61 -5.54 5.29 -1.27
CA LEU A 61 -5.50 6.03 -0.01
C LEU A 61 -5.11 7.49 -0.23
N GLU A 62 -4.17 7.79 -1.11
CA GLU A 62 -3.84 9.16 -1.52
C GLU A 62 -5.06 9.90 -2.08
N ASP A 63 -5.80 9.31 -3.02
CA ASP A 63 -6.97 9.95 -3.63
C ASP A 63 -8.07 10.23 -2.59
N TRP A 64 -8.30 9.28 -1.68
CA TRP A 64 -9.24 9.44 -0.56
C TRP A 64 -8.80 10.54 0.40
N THR A 65 -7.52 10.54 0.77
CA THR A 65 -6.92 11.51 1.69
C THR A 65 -6.99 12.91 1.12
N LYS A 66 -6.58 13.08 -0.14
CA LYS A 66 -6.65 14.35 -0.86
C LYS A 66 -8.08 14.88 -0.91
N SER A 67 -9.03 14.01 -1.26
CA SER A 67 -10.44 14.38 -1.33
C SER A 67 -10.99 14.80 0.04
N ALA A 68 -10.66 14.06 1.09
CA ALA A 68 -11.10 14.35 2.46
C ALA A 68 -10.49 15.66 2.98
N TRP A 69 -9.19 15.84 2.80
CA TRP A 69 -8.47 17.05 3.19
C TRP A 69 -8.99 18.30 2.47
N MET A 70 -9.15 18.22 1.15
CA MET A 70 -9.71 19.33 0.37
C MET A 70 -11.13 19.69 0.81
N LYS A 71 -11.95 18.69 1.14
CA LYS A 71 -13.32 18.90 1.64
C LYS A 71 -13.30 19.58 3.01
N ALA A 72 -12.42 19.18 3.92
CA ALA A 72 -12.27 19.78 5.24
C ALA A 72 -11.85 21.26 5.13
N ALA A 73 -10.79 21.55 4.37
CA ALA A 73 -10.28 22.90 4.17
C ALA A 73 -11.34 23.83 3.52
N ARG A 74 -12.07 23.36 2.50
CA ARG A 74 -13.18 24.13 1.91
C ARG A 74 -14.30 24.43 2.91
N SER A 75 -14.58 23.50 3.82
CA SER A 75 -15.58 23.69 4.88
C SER A 75 -15.13 24.72 5.92
N ALA A 76 -13.82 24.92 6.08
CA ALA A 76 -13.22 25.97 6.90
C ALA A 76 -13.08 27.33 6.17
N GLY A 77 -13.50 27.43 4.90
CA GLY A 77 -13.37 28.64 4.10
C GLY A 77 -11.99 28.82 3.44
N GLU A 78 -11.14 27.79 3.48
CA GLU A 78 -9.82 27.80 2.86
C GLU A 78 -9.87 27.33 1.39
N THR A 79 -8.87 27.73 0.61
CA THR A 79 -8.69 27.26 -0.79
C THR A 79 -7.42 26.41 -0.87
N PRO A 80 -7.51 25.10 -0.56
CA PRO A 80 -6.34 24.22 -0.57
C PRO A 80 -5.83 24.01 -1.99
N SER A 81 -4.50 24.07 -2.17
CA SER A 81 -3.85 23.74 -3.45
C SER A 81 -3.58 22.25 -3.53
N GLY A 82 -3.81 21.67 -4.71
CA GLY A 82 -3.39 20.29 -5.00
C GLY A 82 -1.86 20.11 -5.01
N GLU A 83 -1.12 21.19 -5.26
CA GLU A 83 0.35 21.22 -5.23
C GLU A 83 0.88 21.16 -3.80
N ASP A 84 0.31 21.95 -2.88
CA ASP A 84 0.65 21.91 -1.45
C ASP A 84 0.42 20.51 -0.85
N PHE A 85 -0.69 19.85 -1.22
CA PHE A 85 -0.93 18.46 -0.84
C PHE A 85 0.20 17.54 -1.30
N GLN A 86 0.60 17.67 -2.57
CA GLN A 86 1.61 16.78 -3.16
C GLN A 86 2.98 17.01 -2.52
N GLU A 87 3.37 18.26 -2.28
CA GLU A 87 4.63 18.60 -1.61
C GLU A 87 4.70 17.98 -0.21
N ARG A 88 3.63 18.14 0.59
CA ARG A 88 3.56 17.53 1.93
C ARG A 88 3.59 16.01 1.88
N LEU A 89 2.89 15.41 0.91
CA LEU A 89 2.84 13.97 0.72
C LEU A 89 4.21 13.40 0.37
N THR A 90 4.90 13.97 -0.63
CA THR A 90 6.23 13.52 -1.06
C THR A 90 7.25 13.68 0.07
N ALA A 91 7.16 14.75 0.87
CA ALA A 91 8.02 14.93 2.05
C ALA A 91 7.77 13.88 3.14
N ALA A 92 6.50 13.50 3.38
CA ALA A 92 6.13 12.55 4.44
C ALA A 92 6.33 11.08 4.03
N ILE A 93 6.13 10.76 2.75
CA ILE A 93 6.09 9.40 2.21
C ILE A 93 6.89 9.34 0.90
N PRO A 94 8.23 9.28 0.97
CA PRO A 94 9.09 9.39 -0.22
C PRO A 94 8.82 8.35 -1.32
N ILE A 95 8.35 7.16 -0.94
CA ILE A 95 8.05 6.07 -1.89
C ILE A 95 6.64 6.15 -2.49
N GLN A 96 5.85 7.16 -2.15
CA GLN A 96 4.47 7.26 -2.63
C GLN A 96 4.39 7.49 -4.14
N ASP A 97 5.25 8.35 -4.70
CA ASP A 97 5.29 8.59 -6.14
C ASP A 97 5.57 7.29 -6.91
N LEU A 98 6.45 6.44 -6.38
CA LEU A 98 6.74 5.12 -6.93
C LEU A 98 5.50 4.19 -6.90
N CYS A 99 4.76 4.19 -5.79
CA CYS A 99 3.52 3.43 -5.67
C CYS A 99 2.47 3.92 -6.69
N ALA A 100 2.37 5.23 -6.89
CA ALA A 100 1.48 5.84 -7.86
C ALA A 100 1.83 5.42 -9.30
N ASP A 101 3.12 5.43 -9.65
CA ASP A 101 3.60 4.98 -10.95
C ASP A 101 3.19 3.53 -11.23
N ILE A 102 3.43 2.62 -10.28
CA ILE A 102 3.07 1.20 -10.43
C ILE A 102 1.56 0.99 -10.50
N ALA A 103 0.80 1.65 -9.62
CA ALA A 103 -0.65 1.58 -9.65
C ALA A 103 -1.17 2.01 -11.03
N ASN A 104 -0.65 3.11 -11.58
CA ASN A 104 -1.05 3.61 -12.89
C ASN A 104 -0.61 2.68 -14.04
N THR A 105 0.61 2.17 -14.05
CA THR A 105 1.07 1.23 -15.09
C THR A 105 0.36 -0.12 -15.03
N SER A 106 0.04 -0.62 -13.83
CA SER A 106 -0.73 -1.86 -13.70
C SER A 106 -2.14 -1.73 -14.29
N LYS A 107 -2.71 -0.52 -14.24
CA LYS A 107 -4.01 -0.18 -14.84
C LYS A 107 -3.91 0.13 -16.33
N HIS A 108 -2.81 0.74 -16.75
CA HIS A 108 -2.59 1.24 -18.11
C HIS A 108 -1.29 0.62 -18.65
N ALA A 109 -1.41 -0.31 -19.61
CA ALA A 109 -0.28 -1.06 -20.18
C ALA A 109 0.93 -0.18 -20.60
N SER A 110 0.71 1.10 -20.88
CA SER A 110 1.72 2.15 -20.89
C SER A 110 1.22 3.36 -20.08
N TYR A 111 2.03 3.86 -19.15
CA TYR A 111 1.76 5.10 -18.41
C TYR A 111 2.69 6.19 -18.95
N ARG A 112 2.13 7.37 -19.25
CA ARG A 112 2.89 8.57 -19.61
C ARG A 112 2.29 9.72 -18.82
N ASP A 113 3.10 10.39 -18.01
CA ASP A 113 2.72 11.65 -17.38
C ASP A 113 3.78 12.72 -17.67
N SER A 114 3.52 13.96 -17.25
CA SER A 114 4.46 15.06 -17.44
C SER A 114 5.78 14.88 -16.68
N ARG A 115 5.84 14.00 -15.68
CA ARG A 115 7.04 13.66 -14.91
C ARG A 115 7.85 12.55 -15.61
N HIS A 116 7.19 11.70 -16.38
CA HIS A 116 7.76 10.53 -17.06
C HIS A 116 7.28 10.45 -18.52
N PRO A 117 7.75 11.35 -19.40
CA PRO A 117 7.32 11.39 -20.81
C PRO A 117 7.61 10.09 -21.58
N ASP A 118 8.66 9.36 -21.19
CA ASP A 118 9.07 8.06 -21.75
C ASP A 118 8.82 6.87 -20.79
N GLY A 119 7.96 7.05 -19.79
CA GLY A 119 7.81 6.19 -18.61
C GLY A 119 7.35 4.75 -18.88
N HIS A 120 8.26 3.90 -19.35
CA HIS A 120 8.03 2.46 -19.32
C HIS A 120 8.58 1.89 -18.01
N LEU A 121 7.68 1.36 -17.18
CA LEU A 121 8.05 0.60 -16.00
C LEU A 121 8.22 -0.87 -16.37
N ASN A 122 9.35 -1.46 -16.01
CA ASN A 122 9.57 -2.88 -16.17
C ASN A 122 9.80 -3.49 -14.78
N LEU A 123 8.90 -4.39 -14.38
CA LEU A 123 9.07 -5.19 -13.18
C LEU A 123 10.06 -6.31 -13.51
N LYS A 124 11.27 -6.21 -12.94
CA LYS A 124 12.29 -7.25 -13.08
C LYS A 124 12.55 -7.92 -11.75
N TRP A 125 12.76 -9.22 -11.81
CA TRP A 125 13.27 -9.96 -10.67
C TRP A 125 14.75 -9.64 -10.46
N ASP A 126 15.09 -9.32 -9.23
CA ASP A 126 16.45 -9.28 -8.70
C ASP A 126 16.62 -10.50 -7.80
N ASP A 127 17.64 -11.30 -8.09
CA ASP A 127 17.96 -12.49 -7.29
C ASP A 127 18.52 -12.12 -5.90
N GLY A 128 18.75 -10.83 -5.64
CA GLY A 128 19.26 -10.32 -4.39
C GLY A 128 20.77 -10.52 -4.24
N ALA A 129 21.26 -10.18 -3.06
CA ALA A 129 22.67 -10.30 -2.68
C ALA A 129 22.79 -10.77 -1.22
N GLU A 130 24.01 -11.00 -0.73
CA GLU A 130 24.25 -11.44 0.66
C GLU A 130 23.59 -10.53 1.71
N ILE A 131 23.43 -9.24 1.40
CA ILE A 131 22.85 -8.22 2.27
C ILE A 131 21.39 -7.85 1.92
N GLN A 132 20.83 -8.42 0.86
CA GLN A 132 19.52 -8.03 0.35
C GLN A 132 18.75 -9.25 -0.19
N PRO A 133 17.52 -9.51 0.30
CA PRO A 133 16.73 -10.62 -0.20
C PRO A 133 16.35 -10.40 -1.67
N ALA A 134 16.18 -11.50 -2.40
CA ALA A 134 15.60 -11.49 -3.73
C ALA A 134 14.27 -10.73 -3.75
N CYS A 135 14.06 -9.88 -4.75
CA CYS A 135 12.92 -8.98 -4.78
C CYS A 135 12.56 -8.56 -6.22
N GLN A 136 11.38 -7.98 -6.42
CA GLN A 136 11.04 -7.32 -7.67
C GLN A 136 11.55 -5.88 -7.62
N MET A 137 12.30 -5.51 -8.65
CA MET A 137 12.74 -4.15 -8.92
C MET A 137 11.80 -3.49 -9.91
N LEU A 138 11.56 -2.20 -9.72
CA LEU A 138 11.00 -1.37 -10.76
C LEU A 138 12.16 -0.72 -11.53
N LEU A 139 12.26 -1.03 -12.81
CA LEU A 139 13.14 -0.31 -13.71
C LEU A 139 12.37 0.79 -14.42
N ARG A 140 12.87 2.02 -14.31
CA ARG A 140 12.40 3.14 -15.12
C ARG A 140 13.19 3.15 -16.43
N SER A 141 12.48 3.11 -17.55
CA SER A 141 13.11 3.20 -18.87
C SER A 141 13.33 4.68 -19.23
N GLY A 142 14.53 5.05 -19.64
CA GLY A 142 14.87 6.41 -20.09
C GLY A 142 16.07 7.03 -19.37
N ASP A 143 16.18 6.83 -18.05
CA ASP A 143 17.30 7.35 -17.24
C ASP A 143 18.21 6.24 -16.69
N GLY A 144 17.81 4.97 -16.86
CA GLY A 144 18.53 3.82 -16.29
C GLY A 144 18.44 3.73 -14.77
N SER A 145 17.61 4.57 -14.13
CA SER A 145 17.43 4.55 -12.69
C SER A 145 16.70 3.28 -12.28
N GLN A 146 17.27 2.61 -11.28
CA GLN A 146 16.70 1.42 -10.66
C GLN A 146 16.11 1.85 -9.33
N VAL A 147 14.82 1.61 -9.14
CA VAL A 147 14.19 1.84 -7.84
C VAL A 147 13.78 0.49 -7.27
N LEU A 148 14.41 0.14 -6.15
CA LEU A 148 14.12 -1.06 -5.39
C LEU A 148 12.78 -0.88 -4.68
N LEU A 149 11.73 -1.45 -5.27
CA LEU A 149 10.37 -1.22 -4.84
C LEU A 149 10.07 -1.82 -3.45
N LEU A 150 10.69 -2.95 -3.12
CA LEU A 150 10.14 -3.85 -2.12
C LEU A 150 10.75 -3.78 -0.71
N SER A 151 11.89 -3.12 -0.51
CA SER A 151 12.51 -3.08 0.82
C SER A 151 11.83 -2.11 1.78
N ASP A 152 11.01 -1.19 1.28
CA ASP A 152 10.44 -0.09 2.08
C ASP A 152 8.91 -0.11 2.17
N LEU A 153 8.22 -1.06 1.52
CA LEU A 153 6.76 -1.14 1.57
C LEU A 153 6.25 -1.37 3.01
N ASP A 154 7.01 -2.07 3.85
CA ASP A 154 6.70 -2.31 5.26
C ASP A 154 6.62 -1.02 6.10
N LYS A 155 7.24 0.08 5.62
CA LYS A 155 7.20 1.39 6.26
C LYS A 155 5.94 2.19 5.91
N LEU A 156 5.26 1.88 4.80
CA LEU A 156 4.08 2.60 4.32
C LEU A 156 2.98 2.75 5.38
N PRO A 157 2.56 1.70 6.12
CA PRO A 157 1.46 1.83 7.06
C PRO A 157 1.73 2.90 8.13
N ARG A 158 2.96 2.95 8.64
CA ARG A 158 3.37 3.92 9.66
C ARG A 158 3.53 5.32 9.09
N GLN A 159 4.15 5.46 7.92
CA GLN A 159 4.32 6.74 7.25
C GLN A 159 2.96 7.37 6.93
N TRP A 160 2.05 6.59 6.35
CA TRP A 160 0.68 7.02 6.08
C TRP A 160 -0.06 7.42 7.34
N TRP A 161 -0.04 6.61 8.41
CA TRP A 161 -0.77 6.98 9.63
C TRP A 161 -0.29 8.32 10.20
N ARG A 162 1.05 8.54 10.23
CA ARG A 162 1.62 9.82 10.65
C ARG A 162 1.18 10.99 9.77
N PHE A 163 1.16 10.78 8.45
CA PHE A 163 0.70 11.78 7.51
C PHE A 163 -0.78 12.11 7.71
N LEU A 164 -1.65 11.10 7.83
CA LEU A 164 -3.08 11.27 8.10
C LEU A 164 -3.35 12.05 9.39
N ARG A 165 -2.59 11.76 10.45
CA ARG A 165 -2.64 12.52 11.70
C ARG A 165 -2.22 13.97 11.52
N SER A 166 -1.18 14.23 10.73
CA SER A 166 -0.70 15.59 10.45
C SER A 166 -1.72 16.44 9.69
N LEU A 167 -2.68 15.79 9.01
CA LEU A 167 -3.81 16.41 8.33
C LEU A 167 -5.09 16.43 9.19
N GLU A 168 -5.02 15.99 10.45
CA GLU A 168 -6.17 15.87 11.37
C GLU A 168 -7.32 15.01 10.81
N LEU A 169 -6.98 14.02 9.96
CA LEU A 169 -7.96 13.10 9.36
C LEU A 169 -8.19 11.83 10.19
N VAL A 170 -7.31 11.58 11.16
CA VAL A 170 -7.38 10.47 12.11
C VAL A 170 -6.81 10.91 13.46
N ASP A 171 -7.28 10.28 14.52
CA ASP A 171 -6.88 10.56 15.90
C ASP A 171 -5.99 9.45 16.51
N GLY A 172 -5.23 9.80 17.55
CA GLY A 172 -4.52 8.83 18.39
C GLY A 172 -3.29 8.18 17.75
N GLU A 173 -2.69 7.21 18.45
CA GLU A 173 -1.58 6.43 17.90
C GLU A 173 -2.04 5.45 16.82
N GLN A 174 -1.10 4.96 16.01
CA GLN A 174 -1.38 3.98 14.96
C GLN A 174 -2.05 2.75 15.57
N PRO A 175 -3.31 2.45 15.25
CA PRO A 175 -3.95 1.27 15.79
C PRO A 175 -3.35 0.03 15.15
N THR A 176 -3.29 -1.07 15.89
CA THR A 176 -3.17 -2.39 15.27
C THR A 176 -4.55 -2.72 14.68
N PRO A 177 -4.69 -2.94 13.36
CA PRO A 177 -5.99 -3.23 12.78
C PRO A 177 -6.67 -4.43 13.45
N VAL A 178 -8.00 -4.40 13.61
CA VAL A 178 -8.75 -5.45 14.33
C VAL A 178 -8.51 -6.84 13.74
N TRP A 179 -8.38 -6.93 12.41
CA TRP A 179 -8.10 -8.19 11.73
C TRP A 179 -6.71 -8.75 12.10
N LEU A 180 -5.72 -7.88 12.29
CA LEU A 180 -4.36 -8.28 12.68
C LEU A 180 -4.34 -8.73 14.13
N GLN A 181 -5.04 -8.01 15.02
CA GLN A 181 -5.25 -8.46 16.41
C GLN A 181 -5.86 -9.88 16.42
N LYS A 182 -6.95 -10.10 15.67
CA LYS A 182 -7.59 -11.42 15.55
C LYS A 182 -6.70 -12.48 14.92
N LYS A 183 -5.81 -12.11 14.00
CA LYS A 183 -4.82 -13.02 13.38
C LYS A 183 -3.78 -13.43 14.43
N LEU A 184 -3.22 -12.47 15.17
CA LEU A 184 -2.25 -12.71 16.24
C LEU A 184 -2.85 -13.53 17.38
N SER A 185 -4.08 -13.22 17.83
CA SER A 185 -4.78 -14.02 18.83
C SER A 185 -4.98 -15.47 18.39
N ARG A 186 -5.26 -15.73 17.11
CA ARG A 186 -5.38 -17.10 16.57
C ARG A 186 -4.06 -17.86 16.56
N ILE A 187 -2.94 -17.18 16.33
CA ILE A 187 -1.60 -17.79 16.27
C ILE A 187 -1.03 -18.03 17.67
N PHE A 188 -1.14 -17.02 18.55
CA PHE A 188 -0.44 -16.98 19.83
C PHE A 188 -1.36 -17.14 21.05
N GLY A 189 -2.65 -16.82 20.93
CA GLY A 189 -3.62 -16.88 22.02
C GLY A 189 -4.22 -18.28 22.15
N GLY A 190 -3.37 -19.30 22.32
CA GLY A 190 -3.70 -20.73 22.30
C GLY A 190 -5.08 -21.09 22.88
N ALA A 191 -5.75 -22.01 22.19
CA ALA A 191 -6.99 -22.72 22.53
C ALA A 191 -7.54 -22.48 23.96
N ASP A 192 -8.70 -21.85 24.04
CA ASP A 192 -9.72 -22.25 25.02
C ASP A 192 -10.45 -23.50 24.50
#